data_AF-Q04292-F1
#
_entry.id   AF-Q04292-F1
#
_cell.length_a   1.000
_cell.length_b   1.000
_cell.length_c   1.000
_cell.angle_alpha   90.00
_cell.angle_beta   90.00
_cell.angle_gamma   90.00
#
_symmetry.space_group_name_H-M   'P 1'
#
loop_
_entity.id
_entity.type
_entity.pdbx_description
1 polymer ?
#
loop_
_entity_poly.entity_id
_entity_poly.type
_entity_poly.pdbx_seq_one_letter_code
_entity_poly.pdbx_strand_id
1 'polypeptide(L)'
;MELVVHNGRMGGEVRVVRHRRSASERRVATSKVRFSSSTVKAVLESGCKKLLTKEPKITLYDTVAGDGDCGETLANGPHASWTCWLPTSWRSQTVFGV
;
A
#
# COMPACT_ATOMS: atom_id res chain seq x y z
N MET A 1 -15.55 62.71 -8.63
CA MET A 1 -16.95 63.16 -8.67
C MET A 1 -17.81 61.92 -8.49
N GLU A 2 -18.44 61.87 -7.34
CA GLU A 2 -19.21 60.75 -6.81
C GLU A 2 -20.58 60.71 -7.48
N LEU A 3 -21.11 59.51 -7.74
CA LEU A 3 -22.55 59.28 -7.68
C LEU A 3 -22.78 57.89 -7.08
N VAL A 4 -23.29 57.92 -5.85
CA VAL A 4 -23.74 56.78 -5.05
C VAL A 4 -25.08 56.30 -5.57
N VAL A 5 -25.25 54.99 -5.68
CA VAL A 5 -26.56 54.34 -5.62
C VAL A 5 -26.49 53.25 -4.57
N HIS A 6 -27.12 53.49 -3.43
CA HIS A 6 -27.40 52.47 -2.43
C HIS A 6 -28.64 51.68 -2.86
N ASN A 7 -28.54 50.37 -2.97
CA ASN A 7 -29.63 49.46 -2.61
C ASN A 7 -29.05 48.11 -2.19
N GLY A 8 -29.40 47.71 -0.97
CA GLY A 8 -28.73 46.69 -0.19
C GLY A 8 -28.90 45.27 -0.71
N ARG A 9 -27.90 44.45 -0.37
CA ARG A 9 -27.92 43.03 0.03
C ARG A 9 -26.47 42.56 -0.10
N MET A 10 -25.71 42.55 1.00
CA MET A 10 -24.38 41.93 1.01
C MET A 10 -24.52 40.42 0.93
N GLY A 11 -24.86 39.92 -0.26
CA GLY A 11 -24.54 38.55 -0.66
C GLY A 11 -23.16 38.59 -1.29
N GLY A 12 -22.11 38.38 -0.49
CA GLY A 12 -20.78 38.16 -1.03
C GLY A 12 -20.79 36.88 -1.86
N GLU A 13 -20.90 36.99 -3.17
CA GLU A 13 -20.65 35.85 -4.07
C GLU A 13 -19.14 35.59 -4.08
N VAL A 14 -18.72 34.61 -3.28
CA VAL A 14 -17.36 34.08 -3.34
C VAL A 14 -17.23 33.30 -4.64
N ARG A 15 -16.75 33.97 -5.69
CA ARG A 15 -16.36 33.29 -6.92
C ARG A 15 -15.08 32.51 -6.66
N VAL A 16 -15.22 31.19 -6.52
CA VAL A 16 -14.08 30.28 -6.54
C VAL A 16 -13.42 30.37 -7.91
N VAL A 17 -12.36 31.17 -8.01
CA VAL A 17 -11.49 31.19 -9.18
C VAL A 17 -10.77 29.86 -9.23
N ARG A 18 -11.34 28.90 -9.96
CA ARG A 18 -10.67 27.65 -10.28
C ARG A 18 -9.49 27.98 -11.17
N HIS A 19 -8.30 28.10 -10.58
CA HIS A 19 -7.06 28.06 -11.32
C HIS A 19 -7.02 26.75 -12.12
N ARG A 20 -7.29 26.85 -13.42
CA ARG A 20 -7.15 25.75 -14.37
C ARG A 20 -5.66 25.45 -14.49
N ARG A 21 -5.13 24.62 -13.59
CA ARG A 21 -3.81 23.99 -13.81
C ARG A 21 -3.94 23.18 -15.09
N SER A 22 -3.15 23.53 -16.11
CA SER A 22 -3.07 22.75 -17.33
C SER A 22 -2.72 21.31 -16.95
N ALA A 23 -3.57 20.37 -17.35
CA ALA A 23 -3.27 18.97 -17.21
C ALA A 23 -2.09 18.68 -18.14
N SER A 24 -0.88 18.56 -17.58
CA SER A 24 0.21 17.95 -18.32
C SER A 24 -0.19 16.50 -18.57
N GLU A 25 -0.37 16.10 -19.83
CA GLU A 25 -0.61 14.71 -20.24
C GLU A 25 0.52 13.82 -19.66
N ARG A 26 0.28 13.20 -18.51
CA ARG A 26 1.19 12.19 -17.96
C ARG A 26 1.06 10.95 -18.84
N ARG A 27 2.02 10.77 -19.75
CA ARG A 27 2.14 9.52 -20.51
C ARG A 27 2.28 8.36 -19.53
N VAL A 28 1.24 7.55 -19.42
CA VAL A 28 1.26 6.32 -18.63
C VAL A 28 2.18 5.35 -19.37
N ALA A 29 3.39 5.16 -18.85
CA ALA A 29 4.30 4.16 -19.38
C ALA A 29 3.66 2.78 -19.21
N THR A 30 3.32 2.12 -20.32
CA THR A 30 2.79 0.75 -20.30
C THR A 30 3.96 -0.22 -20.49
N SER A 31 4.02 -1.22 -19.61
CA SER A 31 5.04 -2.27 -19.70
C SER A 31 4.57 -3.37 -20.64
N LYS A 32 5.42 -3.82 -21.58
CA LYS A 32 5.13 -4.96 -22.47
C LYS A 32 5.43 -6.34 -21.84
N VAL A 33 5.90 -6.36 -20.60
CA VAL A 33 6.23 -7.60 -19.87
C VAL A 33 4.94 -8.35 -19.55
N ARG A 34 4.88 -9.62 -19.93
CA ARG A 34 3.74 -10.52 -19.65
C ARG A 34 4.17 -11.60 -18.68
N PHE A 35 3.36 -11.83 -17.65
CA PHE A 35 3.51 -12.95 -16.72
C PHE A 35 2.23 -13.80 -16.74
N SER A 36 2.39 -15.11 -16.59
CA SER A 36 1.25 -15.99 -16.35
C SER A 36 0.84 -15.90 -14.88
N SER A 37 -0.46 -16.05 -14.60
CA SER A 37 -0.97 -16.02 -13.22
C SER A 37 -0.37 -17.14 -12.36
N SER A 38 -0.15 -18.31 -12.93
CA SER A 38 0.47 -19.45 -12.24
C SER A 38 1.93 -19.18 -11.88
N THR A 39 2.69 -18.55 -12.78
CA THR A 39 4.08 -18.16 -12.48
C THR A 39 4.13 -17.14 -11.35
N VAL A 40 3.28 -16.11 -11.38
CA VAL A 40 3.25 -15.09 -10.32
C VAL A 40 2.89 -15.72 -8.98
N LYS A 41 1.87 -16.60 -8.95
CA LYS A 41 1.48 -17.32 -7.75
C LYS A 41 2.62 -18.17 -7.19
N ALA A 42 3.27 -18.97 -8.03
CA ALA A 42 4.36 -19.85 -7.59
C ALA A 42 5.56 -19.06 -7.03
N VAL A 43 5.93 -17.95 -7.68
CA VAL A 43 7.01 -17.07 -7.22
C VAL A 43 6.64 -16.43 -5.88
N LEU A 44 5.41 -15.93 -5.75
CA LEU A 44 4.94 -15.29 -4.52
C LEU A 44 4.91 -16.29 -3.36
N GLU A 45 4.36 -17.48 -3.56
CA GLU A 45 4.34 -18.56 -2.56
C GLU A 45 5.76 -18.97 -2.15
N SER A 46 6.66 -19.16 -3.11
CA SER A 46 8.05 -19.51 -2.82
C SER A 46 8.78 -18.40 -2.07
N GLY A 47 8.54 -17.13 -2.43
CA GLY A 47 9.12 -15.97 -1.76
C GLY A 47 8.65 -15.86 -0.32
N CYS A 48 7.33 -15.96 -0.09
CA CYS A 48 6.72 -15.96 1.24
C CYS A 48 7.30 -17.08 2.13
N LYS A 49 7.41 -18.31 1.62
CA LYS A 49 8.01 -19.43 2.38
C LYS A 49 9.45 -19.12 2.80
N LYS A 50 10.27 -18.65 1.86
CA LYS A 50 11.67 -18.29 2.15
C LYS A 50 11.77 -17.16 3.15
N LEU A 51 10.92 -16.15 3.05
CA LEU A 51 10.88 -15.02 3.97
C LEU A 51 10.61 -15.50 5.40
N LEU A 52 9.60 -16.34 5.60
CA LEU A 52 9.28 -16.88 6.92
C LEU A 52 10.44 -17.67 7.54
N THR A 53 11.20 -18.43 6.74
CA THR A 53 12.41 -19.12 7.26
C THR A 53 13.55 -18.19 7.63
N LYS A 54 13.54 -16.94 7.15
CA LYS A 54 14.60 -15.95 7.39
C LYS A 54 14.17 -14.88 8.38
N GLU A 55 12.90 -14.85 8.77
CA GLU A 55 12.32 -13.88 9.70
C GLU A 55 13.21 -13.64 10.93
N PRO A 56 13.64 -14.67 11.70
CA PRO A 56 14.38 -14.43 12.94
C PRO A 56 15.74 -13.77 12.69
N LYS A 57 16.34 -14.06 11.54
CA LYS A 57 17.62 -13.50 11.13
C LYS A 57 17.48 -12.06 10.63
N ILE A 58 16.36 -11.74 9.98
CA ILE A 58 16.03 -10.37 9.54
C ILE A 58 15.77 -9.51 10.77
N THR A 59 14.97 -10.01 11.70
CA THR A 59 14.72 -9.39 13.01
C THR A 59 16.02 -9.15 13.77
N LEU A 60 16.91 -10.15 13.85
CA LEU A 60 18.22 -9.97 14.48
C LEU A 60 19.06 -8.85 13.86
N TYR A 61 19.10 -8.76 12.53
CA TYR A 61 19.84 -7.69 11.86
C TYR A 61 19.25 -6.31 12.14
N ASP A 62 17.93 -6.24 12.21
CA ASP A 62 17.22 -5.03 12.59
C ASP A 62 17.42 -4.68 14.07
N THR A 63 17.50 -5.66 14.99
CA THR A 63 17.84 -5.41 16.40
C THR A 63 19.24 -4.81 16.56
N VAL A 64 20.20 -5.20 15.71
CA VAL A 64 21.58 -4.69 15.78
C VAL A 64 21.70 -3.26 15.24
N ALA A 65 20.87 -2.89 14.27
CA ALA A 65 20.98 -1.61 13.54
C ALA A 65 19.76 -0.67 13.68
N GLY A 66 18.73 -1.08 14.42
CA GLY A 66 17.40 -0.49 14.47
C GLY A 66 16.59 -0.94 15.69
N ASP A 67 15.28 -1.12 15.54
CA ASP A 67 14.32 -1.41 16.62
C ASP A 67 13.91 -2.89 16.72
N GLY A 68 14.18 -3.70 15.70
CA GLY A 68 14.13 -5.15 15.80
C GLY A 68 12.74 -5.74 15.61
N ASP A 69 11.90 -5.12 14.78
CA ASP A 69 10.56 -5.64 14.44
C ASP A 69 10.40 -5.93 12.93
N CYS A 70 11.43 -5.63 12.13
CA CYS A 70 11.30 -5.66 10.68
C CYS A 70 11.00 -7.06 10.14
N GLY A 71 11.58 -8.12 10.73
CA GLY A 71 11.28 -9.49 10.32
C GLY A 71 9.84 -9.88 10.65
N GLU A 72 9.37 -9.63 11.87
CA GLU A 72 8.00 -9.91 12.29
C GLU A 72 6.97 -9.18 11.41
N THR A 73 7.24 -7.90 11.14
CA THR A 73 6.42 -7.07 10.23
C THR A 73 6.38 -7.67 8.83
N LEU A 74 7.53 -8.11 8.30
CA LEU A 74 7.63 -8.74 6.99
C LEU A 74 6.93 -10.12 6.95
N ALA A 75 6.93 -10.88 8.04
CA ALA A 75 6.26 -12.17 8.15
C ALA A 75 4.73 -12.06 8.25
N ASN A 76 4.21 -10.92 8.72
CA ASN A 76 2.78 -10.70 8.86
C ASN A 76 2.04 -10.73 7.50
N GLY A 77 2.67 -10.24 6.43
CA GLY A 77 2.13 -10.28 5.07
C GLY A 77 1.91 -11.71 4.53
N PRO A 78 2.95 -12.57 4.47
CA PRO A 78 2.82 -13.99 4.16
C PRO A 78 1.76 -14.70 4.99
N HIS A 79 1.71 -14.51 6.31
CA HIS A 79 0.71 -15.13 7.18
C HIS A 79 -0.72 -14.70 6.82
N ALA A 80 -0.95 -13.42 6.56
CA ALA A 80 -2.24 -12.90 6.10
C ALA A 80 -2.62 -13.46 4.71
N SER A 81 -1.65 -13.54 3.80
CA SER A 81 -1.87 -14.08 2.45
C SER A 81 -2.26 -15.56 2.49
N TRP A 82 -1.58 -16.39 3.29
CA TRP A 82 -1.92 -17.80 3.44
C TRP A 82 -3.27 -17.96 4.12
N THR A 83 -3.57 -17.08 5.05
CA THR A 83 -4.83 -17.08 5.79
C THR A 83 -6.02 -16.83 4.88
N CYS A 84 -5.89 -15.94 3.88
CA CYS A 84 -6.94 -15.68 2.89
C CYS A 84 -6.94 -16.65 1.70
N TRP A 85 -5.83 -17.35 1.42
CA TRP A 85 -5.69 -18.23 0.24
C TRP A 85 -5.86 -19.73 0.53
N LEU A 86 -5.67 -20.19 1.77
CA LEU A 86 -5.81 -21.60 2.14
C LEU A 86 -7.21 -21.91 2.70
N PRO A 87 -7.75 -23.12 2.45
CA PRO A 87 -8.92 -23.61 3.16
C PRO A 87 -8.66 -23.61 4.67
N THR A 88 -9.68 -23.29 5.46
CA THR A 88 -9.62 -23.16 6.93
C THR A 88 -9.01 -24.38 7.63
N SER A 89 -9.01 -25.56 7.00
CA SER A 89 -8.44 -26.80 7.52
C SER A 89 -6.90 -26.82 7.64
N TRP A 90 -6.19 -25.91 6.96
CA TRP A 90 -4.73 -25.80 7.07
C TRP A 90 -4.27 -24.79 8.13
N ARG A 91 -5.20 -24.06 8.74
CA ARG A 91 -4.92 -23.01 9.73
C ARG A 91 -4.41 -23.56 11.07
N SER A 92 -4.56 -24.87 11.31
CA SER A 92 -4.22 -25.52 12.59
C SER A 92 -2.79 -26.07 12.69
N GLN A 93 -1.97 -26.01 11.63
CA GLN A 93 -0.56 -26.47 11.71
C GLN A 93 0.45 -25.36 12.02
N THR A 94 0.02 -24.10 12.13
CA THR A 94 0.89 -22.93 12.39
C THR A 94 0.75 -22.33 13.78
N VAL A 95 0.12 -23.03 14.73
CA VAL A 95 0.37 -22.77 16.16
C VAL A 95 1.73 -23.35 16.51
N PHE A 96 2.80 -22.70 16.01
CA PHE A 96 4.12 -22.86 16.59
C PHE A 96 4.04 -22.27 17.99
N GLY A 97 4.09 -23.17 18.97
CA GLY A 97 4.24 -22.81 20.36
C GLY A 97 5.45 -21.91 20.52
N VAL A 98 5.16 -20.72 21.02
CA VAL A 98 6.05 -19.91 21.86
C VAL A 98 5.31 -19.71 23.18
#